data_AF-A0A1J4KID8-F1
#
_entry.id   AF-A0A1J4KID8-F1
#
_cell.length_a   1.000
_cell.length_b   1.000
_cell.length_c   1.000
_cell.angle_alpha   90.00
_cell.angle_beta   90.00
_cell.angle_gamma   90.00
#
_symmetry.space_group_name_H-M   'P 1'
#
loop_
_entity.id
_entity.type
_entity.pdbx_description
1 polymer ?
#
loop_
_entity_poly.entity_id
_entity_poly.type
_entity_poly.pdbx_seq_one_letter_code
_entity_poly.pdbx_strand_id
1 'polypeptide(L)'
;MGDKQIIAPYVRAMKLENLETSIQVADQALLYYQHLKYNFQKKNDPGVCVALSLYKFKLETDDRLRQIASMQGIPNNFLVRRISDTRQLLDIPYEVSYEEIAKEINIPTRFAVTANKIFDDLKNEFPDDKTINRAAIKAAIMLVVAIKRGYKREKTMNDLSRVTTTDPKAILENELMIRTLIGNRYGGKNLAPKPTEPVPKVAADEHIKEITRQEIGKMAKKQKNKAKKIQKKLDFGFIPRKETFKVVE
;
A
#
# COMPACT_ATOMS: atom_id res chain seq x y z
N MET A 1 -11.51 -34.31 -22.24
CA MET A 1 -10.83 -34.31 -20.93
C MET A 1 -11.71 -33.56 -19.95
N GLY A 2 -12.00 -34.14 -18.78
CA GLY A 2 -12.83 -33.46 -17.78
C GLY A 2 -12.07 -32.28 -17.18
N ASP A 3 -12.75 -31.15 -16.90
CA ASP A 3 -12.13 -29.95 -16.33
C ASP A 3 -11.34 -30.24 -15.03
N LYS A 4 -11.75 -31.28 -14.28
CA LYS A 4 -11.03 -31.80 -13.10
C LYS A 4 -9.62 -32.32 -13.41
N GLN A 5 -9.39 -32.90 -14.58
CA GLN A 5 -8.09 -33.42 -15.01
C GLN A 5 -7.09 -32.31 -15.34
N ILE A 6 -7.58 -31.10 -15.64
CA ILE A 6 -6.76 -29.94 -15.97
C ILE A 6 -6.21 -29.28 -14.68
N ILE A 7 -7.00 -29.27 -13.60
CA ILE A 7 -6.65 -28.61 -12.33
C ILE A 7 -5.83 -29.52 -11.41
N ALA A 8 -6.11 -30.83 -11.42
CA ALA A 8 -5.49 -31.81 -10.53
C ALA A 8 -3.94 -31.79 -10.53
N PRO A 9 -3.22 -31.62 -11.68
CA PRO A 9 -1.77 -31.54 -11.68
C PRO A 9 -1.22 -30.36 -10.87
N TYR A 10 -1.88 -29.20 -10.95
CA TYR A 10 -1.45 -28.00 -10.23
C TYR A 10 -1.64 -28.15 -8.72
N VAL A 11 -2.77 -28.71 -8.27
CA VAL A 11 -3.03 -28.93 -6.83
C VAL A 11 -2.10 -29.99 -6.26
N ARG A 12 -1.83 -31.08 -7.00
CA ARG A 12 -0.87 -32.11 -6.59
C ARG A 12 0.55 -31.57 -6.43
N ALA A 13 0.96 -30.65 -7.31
CA ALA A 13 2.28 -30.04 -7.25
C ALA A 13 2.50 -29.25 -5.95
N MET A 14 1.46 -28.65 -5.37
CA MET A 14 1.56 -27.79 -4.19
C MET A 14 1.86 -28.53 -2.87
N LYS A 15 1.81 -29.87 -2.86
CA LYS A 15 2.08 -30.73 -1.70
C LYS A 15 1.47 -30.19 -0.40
N LEU A 16 0.15 -29.98 -0.41
CA LEU A 16 -0.58 -29.54 0.78
C LEU A 16 -0.54 -30.64 1.84
N GLU A 17 -0.42 -30.24 3.11
CA GLU A 17 -0.20 -31.16 4.25
C GLU A 17 -1.40 -32.08 4.50
N ASN A 18 -2.62 -31.56 4.27
CA ASN A 18 -3.86 -32.29 4.51
C ASN A 18 -4.57 -32.61 3.19
N LEU A 19 -5.11 -33.83 3.09
CA LEU A 19 -5.88 -34.26 1.93
C LEU A 19 -7.19 -33.46 1.79
N GLU A 20 -7.84 -33.15 2.91
CA GLU A 20 -9.09 -32.38 2.93
C GLU A 20 -8.90 -30.96 2.41
N THR A 21 -7.82 -30.27 2.81
CA THR A 21 -7.53 -28.92 2.31
C THR A 21 -7.19 -28.95 0.82
N SER A 22 -6.51 -30.00 0.35
CA SER A 22 -6.25 -30.22 -1.07
C SER A 22 -7.54 -30.37 -1.89
N ILE A 23 -8.53 -31.12 -1.37
CA ILE A 23 -9.84 -31.27 -2.01
C ILE A 23 -10.58 -29.93 -2.04
N GLN A 24 -10.63 -29.21 -0.92
CA GLN A 24 -11.30 -27.89 -0.84
C GLN A 24 -10.68 -26.86 -1.80
N VAL A 25 -9.36 -26.83 -1.89
CA VAL A 25 -8.62 -25.98 -2.84
C VAL A 25 -8.95 -26.38 -4.28
N ALA A 26 -8.98 -27.68 -4.59
CA ALA A 26 -9.30 -28.17 -5.92
C ALA A 26 -10.74 -27.84 -6.34
N ASP A 27 -11.71 -28.02 -5.45
CA ASP A 27 -13.13 -27.72 -5.73
C ASP A 27 -13.33 -26.22 -5.94
N GLN A 28 -12.71 -25.38 -5.10
CA GLN A 28 -12.78 -23.93 -5.27
C GLN A 28 -12.11 -23.45 -6.57
N ALA A 29 -10.95 -24.03 -6.91
CA ALA A 29 -10.26 -23.73 -8.16
C ALA A 29 -11.10 -24.16 -9.38
N LEU A 30 -11.80 -25.30 -9.28
CA LEU A 30 -12.71 -25.77 -10.33
C LEU A 30 -13.88 -24.82 -10.54
N LEU A 31 -14.48 -24.32 -9.44
CA LEU A 31 -15.55 -23.31 -9.52
C LEU A 31 -15.07 -22.05 -10.25
N TYR A 32 -13.88 -21.53 -9.89
CA TYR A 32 -13.29 -20.37 -10.57
C TYR A 32 -13.01 -20.64 -12.05
N TYR A 33 -12.47 -21.82 -12.37
CA TYR A 33 -12.17 -22.20 -13.74
C TYR A 33 -13.43 -22.34 -14.60
N GLN A 34 -14.50 -22.95 -14.06
CA GLN A 34 -15.78 -23.07 -14.75
C GLN A 34 -16.42 -21.70 -14.99
N HIS A 35 -16.39 -20.82 -14.00
CA HIS A 35 -16.87 -19.43 -14.15
C HIS A 35 -16.10 -18.67 -15.23
N LEU A 36 -14.77 -18.81 -15.29
CA LEU A 36 -13.95 -18.20 -16.35
C LEU A 36 -14.25 -18.79 -17.72
N LYS A 37 -14.36 -20.12 -17.81
CA LYS A 37 -14.63 -20.79 -19.08
C LYS A 37 -16.00 -20.41 -19.64
N TYR A 38 -17.00 -20.26 -18.79
CA TYR A 38 -18.36 -19.87 -19.20
C TYR A 38 -18.44 -18.40 -19.59
N ASN A 39 -17.91 -17.49 -18.77
CA ASN A 39 -18.06 -16.04 -18.99
C ASN A 39 -16.96 -15.43 -19.89
N PHE A 40 -15.77 -16.05 -19.96
CA PHE A 40 -14.55 -15.49 -20.56
C PHE A 40 -13.70 -16.54 -21.29
N GLN A 41 -14.26 -17.17 -22.33
CA GLN A 41 -13.64 -18.29 -23.09
C GLN A 41 -12.19 -18.08 -23.55
N LYS A 42 -11.74 -16.82 -23.75
CA LYS A 42 -10.37 -16.49 -24.21
C LYS A 42 -9.32 -16.39 -23.08
N LYS A 43 -9.74 -16.29 -21.81
CA LYS A 43 -8.83 -16.12 -20.65
C LYS A 43 -8.98 -17.30 -19.69
N ASN A 44 -8.55 -18.48 -20.13
CA ASN A 44 -8.59 -19.71 -19.34
C ASN A 44 -7.20 -20.07 -18.83
N ASP A 45 -6.93 -19.74 -17.56
CA ASP A 45 -5.66 -20.07 -16.90
C ASP A 45 -5.90 -20.94 -15.64
N PRO A 46 -5.75 -22.27 -15.72
CA PRO A 46 -6.04 -23.16 -14.59
C PRO A 46 -5.08 -22.94 -13.42
N GLY A 47 -3.80 -22.65 -13.68
CA GLY A 47 -2.82 -22.34 -12.63
C GLY A 47 -3.16 -21.07 -11.84
N VAL A 48 -3.73 -20.07 -12.51
CA VAL A 48 -4.19 -18.82 -11.86
C VAL A 48 -5.39 -19.09 -10.96
N CYS A 49 -6.31 -19.98 -11.37
CA CYS A 49 -7.46 -20.38 -10.55
C CYS A 49 -7.02 -21.10 -9.27
N VAL A 50 -6.01 -21.96 -9.37
CA VAL A 50 -5.41 -22.63 -8.19
C VAL A 50 -4.72 -21.62 -7.29
N ALA A 51 -3.95 -20.69 -7.85
CA ALA A 51 -3.33 -19.62 -7.05
C ALA A 51 -4.39 -18.78 -6.31
N LEU A 52 -5.49 -18.42 -6.96
CA LEU A 52 -6.60 -17.70 -6.33
C LEU A 52 -7.26 -18.50 -5.20
N SER A 53 -7.43 -19.80 -5.36
CA SER A 53 -7.95 -20.65 -4.28
C SER A 53 -7.00 -20.72 -3.08
N LEU A 54 -5.67 -20.72 -3.29
CA LEU A 54 -4.70 -20.70 -2.19
C LEU A 54 -4.83 -19.41 -1.36
N TYR A 55 -5.01 -18.26 -2.00
CA TYR A 55 -5.24 -16.99 -1.30
C TYR A 55 -6.54 -16.98 -0.48
N LYS A 56 -7.60 -17.64 -0.97
CA LYS A 56 -8.87 -17.73 -0.23
C LYS A 56 -8.69 -18.47 1.10
N PHE A 57 -7.86 -19.51 1.10
CA PHE A 57 -7.61 -20.34 2.28
C PHE A 57 -6.42 -19.87 3.14
N LYS A 58 -5.79 -18.72 2.80
CA LYS A 58 -4.58 -18.20 3.47
C LYS A 58 -3.42 -19.22 3.48
N LEU A 59 -3.27 -19.98 2.39
CA LEU A 59 -2.24 -21.02 2.21
C LEU A 59 -1.17 -20.61 1.18
N GLU A 60 -1.13 -19.34 0.79
CA GLU A 60 -0.12 -18.81 -0.11
C GLU A 60 1.28 -18.87 0.51
N THR A 61 2.24 -19.35 -0.27
CA THR A 61 3.67 -19.20 0.03
C THR A 61 4.38 -18.79 -1.26
N ASP A 62 5.45 -18.00 -1.14
CA ASP A 62 6.23 -17.54 -2.30
C ASP A 62 6.75 -18.73 -3.13
N ASP A 63 7.08 -19.85 -2.49
CA ASP A 63 7.54 -21.07 -3.16
C ASP A 63 6.42 -21.76 -3.95
N ARG A 64 5.20 -21.83 -3.40
CA ARG A 64 4.03 -22.38 -4.10
C ARG A 64 3.69 -21.57 -5.34
N LEU A 65 3.74 -20.24 -5.24
CA LEU A 65 3.49 -19.35 -6.38
C LEU A 65 4.55 -19.49 -7.46
N ARG A 66 5.83 -19.62 -7.08
CA ARG A 66 6.93 -19.90 -8.03
C ARG A 66 6.74 -21.24 -8.72
N GLN A 67 6.29 -22.25 -8.00
CA GLN A 67 6.03 -23.57 -8.58
C GLN A 67 4.88 -23.52 -9.60
N ILE A 68 3.77 -22.83 -9.30
CA ILE A 68 2.68 -22.60 -10.28
C ILE A 68 3.21 -21.85 -11.51
N ALA A 69 3.99 -20.78 -11.30
CA ALA A 69 4.59 -20.01 -12.39
C ALA A 69 5.48 -20.88 -13.29
N SER A 70 6.32 -21.74 -12.70
CA SER A 70 7.17 -22.69 -13.43
C SER A 70 6.37 -23.70 -14.25
N MET A 71 5.26 -24.21 -13.71
CA MET A 71 4.39 -25.17 -14.42
C MET A 71 3.68 -24.52 -15.62
N GLN A 72 3.47 -23.21 -15.59
CA GLN A 72 2.91 -22.46 -16.72
C GLN A 72 3.99 -21.94 -17.68
N GLY A 73 5.28 -22.04 -17.35
CA GLY A 73 6.36 -21.46 -18.13
C GLY A 73 6.36 -19.93 -18.14
N ILE A 74 5.80 -19.30 -17.12
CA ILE A 74 5.60 -17.84 -17.05
C ILE A 74 6.44 -17.28 -15.88
N PRO A 75 7.05 -16.08 -16.01
CA PRO A 75 7.70 -15.41 -14.89
C PRO A 75 6.72 -15.02 -13.78
N ASN A 76 7.15 -15.08 -12.52
CA ASN A 76 6.29 -14.85 -11.35
C ASN A 76 5.53 -13.50 -11.38
N ASN A 77 6.18 -12.44 -11.86
CA ASN A 77 5.55 -11.10 -11.96
C ASN A 77 4.33 -11.11 -12.91
N PHE A 78 4.37 -11.92 -13.97
CA PHE A 78 3.23 -12.08 -14.88
C PHE A 78 2.13 -12.94 -14.27
N LEU A 79 2.47 -13.93 -13.43
CA LEU A 79 1.49 -14.72 -12.70
C LEU A 79 0.68 -13.83 -11.75
N VAL A 80 1.35 -13.00 -10.94
CA VAL A 80 0.68 -12.06 -10.02
C VAL A 80 -0.25 -11.10 -10.77
N ARG A 81 0.18 -10.59 -11.93
CA ARG A 81 -0.65 -9.75 -12.78
C ARG A 81 -1.90 -10.48 -13.27
N ARG A 82 -1.76 -11.73 -13.75
CA ARG A 82 -2.90 -12.55 -14.16
C ARG A 82 -3.84 -12.87 -13.00
N ILE A 83 -3.32 -13.13 -11.80
CA ILE A 83 -4.12 -13.32 -10.58
C ILE A 83 -4.95 -12.09 -10.29
N SER A 84 -4.35 -10.89 -10.34
CA SER A 84 -5.06 -9.62 -10.18
C SER A 84 -6.17 -9.45 -11.23
N ASP A 85 -5.85 -9.65 -12.51
CA ASP A 85 -6.80 -9.49 -13.62
C ASP A 85 -7.97 -10.48 -13.48
N THR A 86 -7.68 -11.75 -13.20
CA THR A 86 -8.69 -12.79 -13.01
C THR A 86 -9.55 -12.52 -11.79
N ARG A 87 -8.96 -12.04 -10.68
CA ARG A 87 -9.73 -11.63 -9.48
C ARG A 87 -10.70 -10.50 -9.80
N GLN A 88 -10.28 -9.51 -10.57
CA GLN A 88 -11.13 -8.39 -11.00
C GLN A 88 -12.23 -8.85 -11.97
N LEU A 89 -11.92 -9.74 -12.91
CA LEU A 89 -12.89 -10.30 -13.86
C LEU A 89 -13.98 -11.13 -13.18
N LEU A 90 -13.61 -11.88 -12.14
CA LEU A 90 -14.54 -12.70 -11.36
C LEU A 90 -15.26 -11.92 -10.24
N ASP A 91 -14.95 -10.62 -10.09
CA ASP A 91 -15.49 -9.73 -9.03
C ASP A 91 -15.42 -10.34 -7.62
N ILE A 92 -14.31 -11.04 -7.33
CA ILE A 92 -14.12 -11.70 -6.04
C ILE A 92 -13.78 -10.62 -4.99
N PRO A 93 -14.54 -10.53 -3.88
CA PRO A 93 -14.29 -9.55 -2.84
C PRO A 93 -12.95 -9.82 -2.14
N TYR A 94 -12.24 -8.75 -1.80
CA TYR A 94 -11.01 -8.86 -1.01
C TYR A 94 -11.33 -8.60 0.47
N GLU A 95 -11.47 -9.66 1.26
CA GLU A 95 -11.97 -9.59 2.64
C GLU A 95 -10.92 -9.16 3.68
N VAL A 96 -9.67 -8.95 3.26
CA VAL A 96 -8.58 -8.54 4.17
C VAL A 96 -8.85 -7.16 4.75
N SER A 97 -8.64 -7.03 6.06
CA SER A 97 -8.82 -5.78 6.80
C SER A 97 -7.65 -4.83 6.52
N TYR A 98 -7.90 -3.52 6.65
CA TYR A 98 -6.82 -2.53 6.53
C TYR A 98 -5.77 -2.64 7.64
N GLU A 99 -6.12 -3.25 8.77
CA GLU A 99 -5.18 -3.51 9.87
C GLU A 99 -4.18 -4.61 9.53
N GLU A 100 -4.65 -5.70 8.92
CA GLU A 100 -3.80 -6.78 8.41
C GLU A 100 -2.86 -6.24 7.32
N ILE A 101 -3.40 -5.49 6.35
CA ILE A 101 -2.60 -4.86 5.30
C ILE A 101 -1.53 -3.96 5.92
N ALA A 102 -1.90 -3.11 6.89
CA ALA A 102 -0.96 -2.20 7.55
C ALA A 102 0.18 -2.93 8.29
N LYS A 103 -0.15 -4.05 8.96
CA LYS A 103 0.84 -4.90 9.64
C LYS A 103 1.81 -5.52 8.63
N GLU A 104 1.29 -6.06 7.53
CA GLU A 104 2.12 -6.74 6.52
C GLU A 104 3.10 -5.79 5.81
N ILE A 105 2.70 -4.56 5.53
CA ILE A 105 3.59 -3.55 4.92
C ILE A 105 4.39 -2.73 5.94
N ASN A 106 4.35 -3.10 7.23
CA ASN A 106 5.08 -2.44 8.32
C ASN A 106 4.78 -0.93 8.44
N ILE A 107 3.52 -0.53 8.31
CA ILE A 107 3.05 0.84 8.59
C ILE A 107 2.22 0.88 9.89
N PRO A 108 2.13 2.04 10.55
CA PRO A 108 1.34 2.18 11.77
C PRO A 108 -0.13 1.79 11.55
N THR A 109 -0.65 0.89 12.38
CA THR A 109 -2.05 0.41 12.34
C THR A 109 -3.09 1.53 12.47
N ARG A 110 -2.73 2.65 13.13
CA ARG A 110 -3.57 3.87 13.17
C ARG A 110 -3.95 4.41 11.78
N PHE A 111 -3.20 4.07 10.73
CA PHE A 111 -3.54 4.43 9.35
C PHE A 111 -4.75 3.64 8.83
N ALA A 112 -4.98 2.42 9.32
CA ALA A 112 -6.15 1.62 9.00
C ALA A 112 -7.45 2.34 9.39
N VAL A 113 -7.47 3.07 10.51
CA VAL A 113 -8.64 3.86 10.93
C VAL A 113 -8.97 4.96 9.90
N THR A 114 -7.95 5.60 9.33
CA THR A 114 -8.16 6.63 8.29
C THR A 114 -8.60 5.97 6.98
N ALA A 115 -8.01 4.82 6.63
CA ALA A 115 -8.37 4.05 5.45
C ALA A 115 -9.82 3.54 5.50
N ASN A 116 -10.27 3.05 6.67
CA ASN A 116 -11.67 2.64 6.90
C ASN A 116 -12.64 3.80 6.67
N LYS A 117 -12.36 4.98 7.23
CA LYS A 117 -13.23 6.15 7.03
C LYS A 117 -13.34 6.54 5.56
N ILE A 118 -12.22 6.52 4.84
CA ILE A 118 -12.20 6.78 3.39
C ILE A 118 -13.03 5.74 2.65
N PHE A 119 -12.89 4.47 3.01
CA PHE A 119 -13.65 3.38 2.41
C PHE A 119 -15.16 3.53 2.66
N ASP A 120 -15.56 3.88 3.89
CA ASP A 120 -16.96 4.11 4.24
C ASP A 120 -17.55 5.32 3.49
N ASP A 121 -16.78 6.40 3.36
CA ASP A 121 -17.17 7.57 2.54
C ASP A 121 -17.41 7.19 1.07
N LEU A 122 -16.49 6.41 0.47
CA LEU A 122 -16.63 5.95 -0.91
C LEU A 122 -17.85 5.05 -1.08
N LYS A 123 -18.11 4.18 -0.11
CA LYS A 123 -19.29 3.30 -0.12
C LYS A 123 -20.59 4.09 0.00
N ASN A 124 -20.60 5.19 0.76
CA ASN A 124 -21.75 6.08 0.88
C ASN A 124 -21.97 6.92 -0.39
N GLU A 125 -20.90 7.33 -1.06
CA GLU A 125 -20.96 8.10 -2.30
C GLU A 125 -21.40 7.25 -3.50
N PHE A 126 -21.00 5.97 -3.54
CA PHE A 126 -21.37 5.02 -4.59
C PHE A 126 -21.93 3.71 -4.00
N PRO A 127 -23.16 3.70 -3.48
CA PRO A 127 -23.74 2.55 -2.78
C PRO A 127 -23.94 1.31 -3.66
N ASP A 128 -24.16 1.49 -4.96
CA ASP A 128 -24.40 0.41 -5.92
C ASP A 128 -23.11 -0.14 -6.55
N ASP A 129 -21.96 0.49 -6.28
CA ASP A 129 -20.70 0.11 -6.92
C ASP A 129 -20.02 -1.05 -6.16
N LYS A 130 -20.22 -2.27 -6.69
CA LYS A 130 -19.58 -3.49 -6.18
C LYS A 130 -18.05 -3.47 -6.31
N THR A 131 -17.51 -2.61 -7.17
CA THR A 131 -16.08 -2.56 -7.45
C THR A 131 -15.27 -1.96 -6.29
N ILE A 132 -15.92 -1.23 -5.37
CA ILE A 132 -15.28 -0.61 -4.19
C ILE A 132 -14.54 -1.63 -3.31
N ASN A 133 -15.04 -2.87 -3.23
CA ASN A 133 -14.44 -3.94 -2.42
C ASN A 133 -13.24 -4.63 -3.09
N ARG A 134 -12.80 -4.18 -4.26
CA ARG A 134 -11.66 -4.77 -4.97
C ARG A 134 -10.35 -4.50 -4.24
N ALA A 135 -9.45 -5.48 -4.33
CA ALA A 135 -8.10 -5.40 -3.76
C ALA A 135 -7.34 -4.14 -4.21
N ALA A 136 -7.51 -3.72 -5.47
CA ALA A 136 -6.88 -2.54 -6.03
C ALA A 136 -7.31 -1.23 -5.36
N ILE A 137 -8.60 -1.09 -5.04
CA ILE A 137 -9.14 0.09 -4.37
C ILE A 137 -8.70 0.11 -2.91
N LYS A 138 -8.75 -1.04 -2.22
CA LYS A 138 -8.21 -1.16 -0.86
C LYS A 138 -6.71 -0.80 -0.81
N ALA A 139 -5.91 -1.33 -1.71
CA ALA A 139 -4.49 -0.98 -1.82
C ALA A 139 -4.30 0.53 -2.08
N ALA A 140 -5.06 1.11 -3.00
CA ALA A 140 -4.97 2.51 -3.36
C ALA A 140 -5.37 3.45 -2.20
N ILE A 141 -6.42 3.13 -1.45
CA ILE A 141 -6.82 3.88 -0.25
C ILE A 141 -5.68 3.89 0.78
N MET A 142 -5.08 2.72 1.04
CA MET A 142 -3.95 2.63 1.96
C MET A 142 -2.74 3.41 1.45
N LEU A 143 -2.48 3.40 0.14
CA LEU A 143 -1.42 4.17 -0.49
C LEU A 143 -1.64 5.68 -0.32
N VAL A 144 -2.87 6.18 -0.51
CA VAL A 144 -3.21 7.60 -0.28
C VAL A 144 -2.90 8.02 1.15
N VAL A 145 -3.31 7.21 2.14
CA VAL A 145 -3.05 7.50 3.55
C VAL A 145 -1.55 7.51 3.83
N ALA A 146 -0.81 6.51 3.35
CA ALA A 146 0.63 6.42 3.56
C ALA A 146 1.39 7.63 2.96
N ILE A 147 1.05 8.04 1.73
CA ILE A 147 1.67 9.20 1.08
C ILE A 147 1.37 10.49 1.86
N LYS A 148 0.12 10.70 2.29
CA LYS A 148 -0.25 11.88 3.11
C LYS A 148 0.51 11.94 4.43
N ARG A 149 0.95 10.79 4.95
CA ARG A 149 1.73 10.66 6.19
C ARG A 149 3.25 10.65 5.98
N GLY A 150 3.72 10.91 4.75
CA GLY A 150 5.13 11.10 4.43
C GLY A 150 5.89 9.84 4.00
N TYR A 151 5.19 8.74 3.70
CA TYR A 151 5.83 7.53 3.18
C TYR A 151 6.17 7.69 1.69
N LYS A 152 7.26 7.05 1.26
CA LYS A 152 7.69 7.06 -0.15
C LYS A 152 6.66 6.31 -1.01
N ARG A 153 6.15 6.98 -2.05
CA ARG A 153 5.12 6.44 -2.96
C ARG A 153 5.52 5.11 -3.59
N GLU A 154 6.69 5.04 -4.23
CA GLU A 154 7.15 3.85 -4.95
C GLU A 154 7.34 2.63 -4.04
N LYS A 155 8.01 2.82 -2.89
CA LYS A 155 8.23 1.74 -1.92
C LYS A 155 6.90 1.19 -1.41
N THR A 156 6.01 2.08 -0.97
CA THR A 156 4.71 1.68 -0.41
C THR A 156 3.83 1.01 -1.44
N MET A 157 3.84 1.48 -2.69
CA MET A 157 3.12 0.87 -3.80
C MET A 157 3.63 -0.56 -4.08
N ASN A 158 4.95 -0.77 -4.09
CA ASN A 158 5.52 -2.10 -4.30
C ASN A 158 5.16 -3.05 -3.14
N ASP A 159 5.24 -2.59 -1.89
CA ASP A 159 4.87 -3.37 -0.72
C ASP A 159 3.37 -3.74 -0.74
N LEU A 160 2.50 -2.78 -1.08
CA LEU A 160 1.06 -2.99 -1.23
C LEU A 160 0.72 -3.92 -2.40
N SER A 161 1.42 -3.79 -3.52
CA SER A 161 1.23 -4.66 -4.69
C SER A 161 1.51 -6.11 -4.35
N ARG A 162 2.55 -6.37 -3.54
CA ARG A 162 2.88 -7.72 -3.06
C ARG A 162 1.80 -8.27 -2.14
N VAL A 163 1.39 -7.50 -1.13
CA VAL A 163 0.37 -7.92 -0.14
C VAL A 163 -1.01 -8.15 -0.77
N THR A 164 -1.45 -7.21 -1.60
CA THR A 164 -2.77 -7.26 -2.21
C THR A 164 -2.80 -8.03 -3.53
N THR A 165 -1.65 -8.53 -3.99
CA THR A 165 -1.50 -9.31 -5.23
C THR A 165 -2.10 -8.59 -6.42
N THR A 166 -1.88 -7.28 -6.48
CA THR A 166 -2.50 -6.38 -7.46
C THR A 166 -1.42 -5.70 -8.30
N ASP A 167 -1.70 -5.48 -9.59
CA ASP A 167 -0.79 -4.75 -10.48
C ASP A 167 -0.52 -3.32 -9.93
N PRO A 168 0.77 -2.93 -9.75
CA PRO A 168 1.13 -1.58 -9.33
C PRO A 168 0.47 -0.47 -10.16
N LYS A 169 0.30 -0.67 -11.48
CA LYS A 169 -0.34 0.33 -12.36
C LYS A 169 -1.79 0.60 -11.96
N ALA A 170 -2.55 -0.48 -11.71
CA ALA A 170 -3.94 -0.37 -11.27
C ALA A 170 -4.03 0.33 -9.90
N ILE A 171 -3.08 0.10 -8.99
CA ILE A 171 -3.04 0.79 -7.69
C ILE A 171 -2.83 2.30 -7.91
N LEU A 172 -1.93 2.70 -8.82
CA LEU A 172 -1.65 4.11 -9.09
C LEU A 172 -2.83 4.84 -9.76
N GLU A 173 -3.50 4.20 -10.71
CA GLU A 173 -4.69 4.76 -11.37
C GLU A 173 -5.82 5.01 -10.37
N ASN A 174 -6.11 4.01 -9.53
CA ASN A 174 -7.10 4.13 -8.46
C ASN A 174 -6.68 5.15 -7.40
N GLU A 175 -5.39 5.25 -7.08
CA GLU A 175 -4.88 6.23 -6.12
C GLU A 175 -5.10 7.67 -6.58
N LEU A 176 -4.93 7.95 -7.87
CA LEU A 176 -5.25 9.25 -8.46
C LEU A 176 -6.74 9.56 -8.36
N MET A 177 -7.60 8.61 -8.72
CA MET A 177 -9.06 8.75 -8.62
C MET A 177 -9.52 8.99 -7.17
N ILE A 178 -9.03 8.19 -6.22
CA ILE A 178 -9.37 8.32 -4.80
C ILE A 178 -8.90 9.68 -4.27
N ARG A 179 -7.72 10.16 -4.70
CA ARG A 179 -7.21 11.46 -4.30
C ARG A 179 -8.05 12.61 -4.85
N THR A 180 -8.57 12.52 -6.08
CA THR A 180 -9.45 13.55 -6.65
C THR A 180 -10.80 13.59 -5.94
N LEU A 181 -11.38 12.44 -5.61
CA LEU A 181 -12.66 12.34 -4.91
C LEU A 181 -12.60 12.88 -3.48
N ILE A 182 -11.56 12.47 -2.75
CA ILE A 182 -11.41 12.81 -1.32
C ILE A 182 -10.86 14.22 -1.12
N GLY A 183 -10.05 14.70 -2.05
CA GLY A 183 -9.31 15.96 -1.93
C GLY A 183 -8.56 16.07 -0.59
N ASN A 184 -8.80 17.18 0.11
CA ASN A 184 -8.12 17.54 1.35
C ASN A 184 -8.78 17.05 2.64
N ARG A 185 -9.93 16.35 2.57
CA ARG A 185 -10.78 16.01 3.74
C ARG A 185 -10.05 15.25 4.86
N TYR A 186 -9.01 14.51 4.51
CA TYR A 186 -8.28 13.63 5.44
C TYR A 186 -6.89 14.10 5.85
N GLY A 187 -6.55 15.37 5.59
CA GLY A 187 -5.32 16.00 6.07
C GLY A 187 -4.03 15.48 5.42
N GLY A 188 -3.30 16.35 4.75
CA GLY A 188 -2.01 16.05 4.13
C GLY A 188 -1.63 17.16 3.17
N LYS A 189 -0.33 17.48 3.06
CA LYS A 189 0.16 18.41 2.06
C LYS A 189 -0.19 17.86 0.67
N ASN A 190 -0.72 18.71 -0.21
CA ASN A 190 -0.92 18.37 -1.62
C ASN A 190 0.42 17.98 -2.24
N LEU A 191 0.70 16.68 -2.29
CA LEU A 191 1.74 16.10 -3.12
C LEU A 191 1.15 15.88 -4.51
N ALA A 192 0.65 16.94 -5.15
CA ALA A 192 0.48 16.89 -6.59
C ALA A 192 1.84 16.44 -7.16
N PRO A 193 1.89 15.47 -8.09
CA PRO A 193 3.13 15.19 -8.80
C PRO A 193 3.59 16.54 -9.37
N LYS A 194 4.81 16.97 -9.02
CA LYS A 194 5.37 18.16 -9.64
C LYS A 194 5.26 17.95 -11.16
N PRO A 195 4.53 18.79 -11.90
CA PRO A 195 4.50 18.66 -13.35
C PRO A 195 5.94 18.76 -13.83
N THR A 196 6.41 17.72 -14.53
CA THR A 196 7.58 17.78 -15.40
C THR A 196 7.19 18.56 -16.65
N GLU A 197 6.79 19.82 -16.47
CA GLU A 197 6.82 20.78 -17.55
C GLU A 197 8.14 21.53 -17.43
N PRO A 198 8.94 21.63 -18.50
CA PRO A 198 10.11 22.50 -18.49
C PRO A 198 9.58 23.92 -18.28
N VAL A 199 9.87 24.49 -17.11
CA VAL A 199 9.60 25.89 -16.82
C VAL A 199 10.19 26.70 -17.99
N PRO A 200 9.39 27.42 -18.78
CA PRO A 200 9.96 28.34 -19.76
C PRO A 200 10.79 29.35 -18.97
N LYS A 201 12.10 29.42 -19.26
CA LYS A 201 12.99 30.40 -18.69
C LYS A 201 12.54 31.78 -19.17
N VAL A 202 11.62 32.41 -18.44
CA VAL A 202 11.36 33.84 -18.59
C VAL A 202 12.61 34.53 -18.07
N ALA A 203 13.32 35.22 -18.96
CA ALA A 203 14.48 36.04 -18.62
C ALA A 203 14.00 37.13 -17.64
N ALA A 204 14.36 37.00 -16.37
CA ALA A 204 14.11 38.01 -15.37
C ALA A 204 15.13 39.14 -15.54
N ASP A 205 14.63 40.36 -15.76
CA ASP A 205 15.41 41.61 -15.80
C ASP A 205 16.34 41.73 -14.60
N GLU A 206 17.58 42.17 -14.87
CA GLU A 206 18.69 42.22 -13.91
C GLU A 206 18.38 43.09 -12.67
N HIS A 207 17.45 44.03 -12.78
CA HIS A 207 17.06 44.95 -11.72
C HIS A 207 16.33 44.31 -10.52
N ILE A 208 15.67 43.15 -10.70
CA ILE A 208 14.88 42.51 -9.63
C ILE A 208 15.76 41.62 -8.73
N LYS A 209 16.90 41.14 -9.24
CA LYS A 209 17.84 40.27 -8.51
C LYS A 209 18.64 41.02 -7.43
N GLU A 210 18.89 42.32 -7.61
CA GLU A 210 19.58 43.12 -6.60
C GLU A 210 18.68 43.50 -5.43
N ILE A 211 17.41 43.82 -5.69
CA ILE A 211 16.43 44.16 -4.65
C ILE A 211 16.16 42.95 -3.75
N THR A 212 15.99 41.76 -4.33
CA THR A 212 15.78 40.52 -3.56
C THR A 212 17.02 40.09 -2.75
N ARG A 213 18.24 40.32 -3.26
CA ARG A 213 19.47 40.04 -2.49
C ARG A 213 19.62 40.96 -1.27
N GLN A 214 19.24 42.24 -1.39
CA GLN A 214 19.32 43.18 -0.27
C GLN A 214 18.28 42.90 0.83
N GLU A 215 17.07 42.44 0.47
CA GLU A 215 16.04 42.10 1.46
C GLU A 215 16.33 40.77 2.20
N ILE A 216 16.84 39.75 1.48
CA ILE A 216 17.24 38.47 2.07
C ILE A 216 18.42 38.67 3.06
N GLY A 217 19.36 39.57 2.74
CA GLY A 217 20.46 39.93 3.64
C GLY A 217 20.00 40.62 4.94
N LYS A 218 18.94 41.43 4.89
CA LYS A 218 18.34 42.09 6.07
C LYS A 218 17.54 41.11 6.93
N MET A 219 16.86 40.13 6.33
CA MET A 219 16.13 39.08 7.08
C MET A 219 17.06 38.07 7.77
N ALA A 220 18.18 37.70 7.15
CA ALA A 220 19.18 36.81 7.76
C ALA A 220 19.85 37.43 9.01
N LYS A 221 20.08 38.75 9.03
CA LYS A 221 20.61 39.46 10.21
C LYS A 221 19.59 39.57 11.35
N LYS A 222 18.29 39.69 11.06
CA LYS A 222 17.23 39.71 12.09
C LYS A 222 17.01 38.34 12.75
N GLN A 223 17.16 37.23 12.03
CA GLN A 223 17.04 35.88 12.63
C GLN A 223 18.24 35.51 13.51
N LYS A 224 19.47 35.89 13.14
CA LYS A 224 20.68 35.63 13.97
C LYS A 224 20.64 36.35 15.33
N ASN A 225 20.02 37.54 15.42
CA ASN A 225 19.89 38.27 16.68
C ASN A 225 18.78 37.72 17.60
N LYS A 226 17.74 37.08 17.05
CA LYS A 226 16.71 36.40 17.87
C LYS A 226 17.21 35.08 18.46
N ALA A 227 18.07 34.34 17.75
CA ALA A 227 18.66 33.10 18.25
C ALA A 227 19.67 33.30 19.40
N LYS A 228 20.31 34.47 19.51
CA LYS A 228 21.28 34.76 20.59
C LYS A 228 20.67 35.20 21.93
N LYS A 229 19.34 35.37 22.03
CA LYS A 229 18.68 35.91 23.24
C LYS A 229 17.90 34.90 24.08
N ILE A 230 17.88 33.61 23.71
CA ILE A 230 17.11 32.60 24.46
C ILE A 230 18.06 31.50 24.95
N GLN A 231 18.24 31.48 26.29
CA GLN A 231 18.94 30.52 27.17
C GLN A 231 20.22 31.06 27.83
N LYS A 232 20.02 31.89 28.86
CA LYS A 232 20.92 31.95 30.02
C LYS A 232 20.67 30.70 30.88
N LYS A 233 21.78 30.04 31.21
CA LYS A 233 22.04 28.96 32.18
C LYS A 233 20.91 28.65 33.19
N LEU A 234 20.48 27.39 33.21
CA LEU A 234 19.99 26.73 34.42
C LEU A 234 21.21 26.44 35.30
N ASP A 235 21.45 27.30 36.29
CA ASP A 235 22.42 27.02 37.34
C ASP A 235 21.79 25.97 38.28
N PHE A 236 22.26 24.72 38.18
CA PHE A 236 22.01 23.72 39.20
C PHE A 236 22.86 24.06 40.41
N GLY A 237 22.26 24.81 41.34
CA GLY A 237 22.79 25.05 42.67
C GLY A 237 23.06 23.72 43.38
N PHE A 238 24.35 23.39 43.42
CA PHE A 238 24.99 22.43 44.30
C PHE A 238 24.43 22.58 45.72
N ILE A 239 23.72 21.58 46.24
CA ILE A 239 23.37 21.52 47.66
C ILE A 239 24.60 20.97 48.40
N PRO A 240 25.29 21.75 49.25
CA PRO A 240 26.36 21.23 50.06
C PRO A 240 25.77 20.38 51.20
N ARG A 241 26.07 19.08 51.23
CA ARG A 241 25.92 18.26 52.45
C ARG A 241 27.24 18.33 53.23
N LYS A 242 27.21 19.02 54.37
CA LYS A 242 28.14 18.84 55.51
C LYS A 242 27.26 18.63 56.73
N GLU A 243 27.24 17.44 57.34
CA GLU A 243 28.13 16.91 58.41
C GLU A 243 27.25 16.77 59.68
N THR A 244 26.89 15.51 60.01
CA THR A 244 27.36 14.70 61.16
C THR A 244 26.67 15.01 62.50
N PHE A 245 25.95 14.02 63.05
CA PHE A 245 25.90 13.78 64.50
C PHE A 245 25.81 12.28 64.82
N LYS A 246 26.95 11.78 65.31
CA LYS A 246 27.22 10.81 66.40
C LYS A 246 26.61 9.40 66.40
N VAL A 247 27.54 8.45 66.55
CA VAL A 247 27.41 7.08 67.07
C VAL A 247 27.21 7.12 68.60
N VAL A 248 26.75 5.98 69.16
CA VAL A 248 26.63 5.56 70.59
C VAL A 248 25.16 5.70 71.06
N GLU A 249 24.41 4.65 71.45
CA GLU A 249 24.72 3.32 72.03
C GLU A 249 24.11 2.14 71.25
#